data_AF-A0A838XAQ8-F1
#
_entry.id   AF-A0A838XAQ8-F1
#
_cell.length_a   1.000
_cell.length_b   1.000
_cell.length_c   1.000
_cell.angle_alpha   90.00
_cell.angle_beta   90.00
_cell.angle_gamma   90.00
#
_symmetry.space_group_name_H-M   'P 1'
#
loop_
_entity.id
_entity.type
_entity.pdbx_description
1 polymer ?
#
loop_
_entity_poly.entity_id
_entity_poly.type
_entity_poly.pdbx_seq_one_letter_code
_entity_poly.pdbx_strand_id
1 'polypeptide(L)'
;MQVHGRRRLARLGPVLLLMVGLGACDDEKADDETELSPPVSLEETIDRETPLEELIGEISLEPGTVLAEASGRGGSMEAEFATDGHHAFRAVCDGGGTLRVTSLASGERPAQIPCNRVVTGLRYVLDTDVEAWSLEASPAQEWSIVWVDWDPREG
;
A
#
# COMPACT_ATOMS: atom_id res chain seq x y z
N MET A 1 25.34 -23.54 39.09
CA MET A 1 24.32 -24.58 38.82
C MET A 1 24.06 -24.60 37.32
N GLN A 2 24.50 -25.66 36.64
CA GLN A 2 24.27 -25.89 35.21
C GLN A 2 22.90 -26.53 35.03
N VAL A 3 22.11 -26.05 34.06
CA VAL A 3 20.91 -26.76 33.59
C VAL A 3 21.09 -27.05 32.11
N HIS A 4 21.32 -28.33 31.82
CA HIS A 4 21.25 -28.91 30.48
C HIS A 4 19.78 -29.11 30.09
N GLY A 5 19.39 -28.60 28.92
CA GLY A 5 18.09 -28.87 28.31
C GLY A 5 18.25 -29.19 26.82
N ARG A 6 18.66 -30.42 26.50
CA ARG A 6 18.55 -31.01 25.14
C ARG A 6 17.11 -31.48 24.90
N ARG A 7 16.56 -31.25 23.70
CA ARG A 7 15.50 -32.01 22.95
C ARG A 7 14.89 -31.03 21.92
N ARG A 8 14.57 -31.33 20.66
CA ARG A 8 14.61 -32.51 19.77
C ARG A 8 14.53 -31.95 18.33
N LEU A 9 15.30 -32.50 17.39
CA LEU A 9 14.99 -32.39 15.97
C LEU A 9 13.74 -33.25 15.68
N ALA A 10 12.80 -32.71 14.91
CA ALA A 10 11.80 -33.49 14.21
C ALA A 10 11.80 -33.07 12.73
N ARG A 11 12.06 -34.07 11.88
CA ARG A 11 12.06 -34.05 10.42
C ARG A 11 10.63 -33.93 9.91
N LEU A 12 10.40 -33.15 8.87
CA LEU A 12 9.36 -33.43 7.88
C LEU A 12 9.97 -33.20 6.48
N GLY A 13 9.91 -34.27 5.68
CA GLY A 13 10.52 -34.38 4.36
C GLY A 13 9.66 -33.78 3.25
N PRO A 14 10.11 -33.92 1.99
CA PRO A 14 9.56 -33.23 0.83
C PRO A 14 8.19 -33.79 0.41
N VAL A 15 7.26 -32.88 0.09
CA VAL A 15 5.98 -33.20 -0.55
C VAL A 15 6.23 -33.46 -2.03
N LEU A 16 5.81 -34.64 -2.47
CA LEU A 16 5.92 -35.18 -3.82
C LEU A 16 4.84 -34.57 -4.75
N LEU A 17 5.25 -34.03 -5.90
CA LEU A 17 4.37 -33.73 -7.03
C LEU A 17 3.77 -35.02 -7.60
N LEU A 18 2.49 -35.00 -7.95
CA LEU A 18 1.90 -35.97 -8.88
C LEU A 18 1.23 -35.24 -10.06
N MET A 19 1.81 -35.47 -11.23
CA MET A 19 1.26 -35.12 -12.54
C MET A 19 0.07 -36.03 -12.84
N VAL A 20 -1.02 -35.47 -13.37
CA VAL A 20 -2.03 -36.22 -14.11
C VAL A 20 -2.14 -35.59 -15.49
N GLY A 21 -1.84 -36.39 -16.51
CA GLY A 21 -2.03 -36.04 -17.91
C GLY A 21 -2.76 -37.15 -18.64
N LEU A 22 -3.44 -36.70 -19.70
CA LEU A 22 -3.88 -37.41 -20.93
C LEU A 22 -5.29 -38.02 -21.00
N GLY A 23 -5.99 -37.56 -22.03
CA GLY A 23 -7.16 -38.16 -22.68
C GLY A 23 -8.27 -37.13 -22.85
N ALA A 24 -8.82 -36.82 -24.02
CA ALA A 24 -8.58 -37.24 -25.40
C ALA A 24 -9.22 -36.15 -26.30
N CYS A 25 -8.77 -36.06 -27.55
CA CYS A 25 -9.36 -35.22 -28.57
C CYS A 25 -10.80 -35.67 -28.89
N ASP A 26 -11.74 -34.73 -29.00
CA ASP A 26 -12.93 -34.92 -29.81
C ASP A 26 -13.30 -33.58 -30.50
N ASP A 27 -13.69 -33.73 -31.75
CA ASP A 27 -13.87 -32.73 -32.79
C ASP A 27 -15.37 -32.58 -32.99
N GLU A 28 -16.00 -31.46 -32.64
CA GLU A 28 -17.23 -31.07 -33.35
C GLU A 28 -17.65 -29.60 -33.19
N LYS A 29 -17.78 -28.96 -34.35
CA LYS A 29 -18.69 -27.88 -34.79
C LYS A 29 -18.68 -26.49 -34.13
N ALA A 30 -18.52 -25.55 -35.05
CA ALA A 30 -18.82 -24.13 -34.93
C ALA A 30 -20.33 -23.82 -34.92
N ASP A 31 -20.59 -22.62 -34.41
CA ASP A 31 -21.77 -21.76 -34.57
C ASP A 31 -23.01 -22.12 -33.74
N ASP A 32 -22.92 -21.79 -32.44
CA ASP A 32 -24.08 -21.50 -31.61
C ASP A 32 -24.37 -19.99 -31.71
N GLU A 33 -25.47 -19.66 -32.39
CA GLU A 33 -26.03 -18.30 -32.42
C GLU A 33 -26.65 -18.00 -31.04
N THR A 34 -25.84 -17.56 -30.08
CA THR A 34 -26.35 -17.09 -28.79
C THR A 34 -26.79 -15.62 -28.87
N GLU A 35 -28.05 -15.44 -28.48
CA GLU A 35 -28.87 -14.25 -28.54
C GLU A 35 -28.30 -13.00 -27.81
N LEU A 36 -28.58 -11.87 -28.45
CA LEU A 36 -28.73 -10.50 -27.97
C LEU A 36 -28.81 -10.32 -26.44
N SER A 37 -27.75 -9.77 -25.85
CA SER A 37 -27.87 -8.97 -24.62
C SER A 37 -27.95 -7.48 -25.01
N PRO A 38 -28.94 -6.70 -24.52
CA PRO A 38 -28.96 -5.25 -24.72
C PRO A 38 -27.74 -4.62 -24.04
N PRO A 39 -27.21 -3.49 -24.54
CA PRO A 39 -26.20 -2.74 -23.80
C PRO A 39 -26.82 -2.32 -22.47
N VAL A 40 -26.25 -2.81 -21.37
CA VAL A 40 -26.54 -2.29 -20.03
C VAL A 40 -26.26 -0.80 -20.07
N SER A 41 -27.29 -0.01 -19.76
CA SER A 41 -27.21 1.43 -19.59
C SER A 41 -26.01 1.77 -18.71
N LEU A 42 -25.09 2.56 -19.25
CA LEU A 42 -24.17 3.38 -18.46
C LEU A 42 -25.03 4.39 -17.69
N GLU A 43 -25.61 3.95 -16.58
CA GLU A 43 -26.09 4.85 -15.55
C GLU A 43 -24.85 5.53 -14.97
N GLU A 44 -24.60 6.69 -15.56
CA GLU A 44 -23.97 7.83 -14.96
C GLU A 44 -24.55 8.01 -13.55
N THR A 45 -23.82 7.52 -12.55
CA THR A 45 -23.97 7.96 -11.17
C THR A 45 -22.58 7.94 -10.54
N ILE A 46 -21.68 8.73 -11.14
CA ILE A 46 -20.54 9.26 -10.39
C ILE A 46 -21.08 10.46 -9.60
N ASP A 47 -21.91 10.15 -8.62
CA ASP A 47 -22.29 11.06 -7.54
C ASP A 47 -21.46 10.65 -6.33
N ARG A 48 -20.16 10.96 -6.41
CA ARG A 48 -19.23 10.93 -5.29
C ARG A 48 -18.26 12.07 -5.50
N GLU A 49 -18.59 13.18 -4.85
CA GLU A 49 -17.69 14.21 -4.34
C GLU A 49 -16.21 13.83 -4.54
N THR A 50 -15.62 14.31 -5.63
CA THR A 50 -14.17 14.31 -5.82
C THR A 50 -13.70 15.69 -5.35
N PRO A 51 -12.51 15.85 -4.71
CA PRO A 51 -11.36 14.95 -4.80
C PRO A 51 -10.66 14.62 -3.47
N LEU A 52 -9.88 13.54 -3.53
CA LEU A 52 -8.64 13.36 -2.79
C LEU A 52 -7.68 14.50 -3.25
N GLU A 53 -7.92 15.75 -2.83
CA GLU A 53 -7.01 16.87 -3.07
C GLU A 53 -5.77 16.60 -2.24
N GLU A 54 -4.59 16.42 -2.78
CA GLU A 54 -4.09 16.34 -4.13
C GLU A 54 -2.80 15.55 -3.88
N LEU A 55 -2.43 14.62 -4.75
CA LEU A 55 -1.03 14.22 -4.78
C LEU A 55 -0.29 15.44 -5.29
N ILE A 56 -0.04 16.42 -4.40
CA ILE A 56 0.63 17.65 -4.76
C ILE A 56 2.05 17.18 -5.08
N GLY A 57 2.32 17.06 -6.38
CA GLY A 57 3.63 16.65 -6.87
C GLY A 57 4.69 17.56 -6.25
N GLU A 58 5.83 16.97 -5.89
CA GLU A 58 7.02 17.67 -5.38
C GLU A 58 6.71 18.91 -4.51
N ILE A 59 5.88 18.77 -3.47
CA ILE A 59 5.73 19.88 -2.52
C ILE A 59 7.01 20.02 -1.71
N SER A 60 7.61 21.20 -1.78
CA SER A 60 8.46 21.67 -0.70
C SER A 60 7.55 21.99 0.48
N LEU A 61 7.25 20.99 1.30
CA LEU A 61 6.67 21.25 2.62
C LEU A 61 7.74 22.04 3.40
N GLU A 62 7.36 23.09 4.12
CA GLU A 62 8.22 23.65 5.17
C GLU A 62 8.17 22.69 6.38
N PRO A 63 9.29 22.46 7.08
CA PRO A 63 9.29 21.51 8.18
C PRO A 63 8.53 22.10 9.38
N GLY A 64 7.31 21.57 9.62
CA GLY A 64 6.65 21.65 10.91
C GLY A 64 7.32 20.72 11.95
N THR A 65 6.67 20.54 13.10
CA THR A 65 7.16 19.63 14.13
C THR A 65 7.19 18.19 13.61
N VAL A 66 8.31 17.48 13.73
CA VAL A 66 8.37 16.07 13.36
C VAL A 66 7.54 15.23 14.34
N LEU A 67 6.53 14.54 13.82
CA LEU A 67 5.67 13.64 14.58
C LEU A 67 6.28 12.23 14.63
N ALA A 68 6.78 11.75 13.50
CA ALA A 68 7.41 10.45 13.35
C ALA A 68 8.38 10.42 12.17
N GLU A 69 9.32 9.49 12.19
CA GLU A 69 10.24 9.21 11.09
C GLU A 69 10.50 7.71 10.99
N ALA A 70 10.59 7.20 9.76
CA ALA A 70 10.97 5.83 9.50
C ALA A 70 11.78 5.72 8.21
N SER A 71 12.72 4.79 8.17
CA SER A 71 13.44 4.40 6.95
C SER A 71 13.71 2.91 6.95
N GLY A 72 13.84 2.35 5.75
CA GLY A 72 14.02 0.90 5.62
C GLY A 72 14.26 0.43 4.19
N ARG A 73 14.31 -0.89 4.05
CA ARG A 73 14.43 -1.57 2.76
C ARG A 73 13.42 -2.73 2.68
N GLY A 74 12.53 -2.65 1.69
CA GLY A 74 11.52 -3.65 1.37
C GLY A 74 10.47 -3.93 2.46
N GLY A 75 9.52 -4.81 2.13
CA GLY A 75 8.54 -5.33 3.07
C GLY A 75 7.40 -4.37 3.40
N SER A 76 6.62 -4.74 4.41
CA SER A 76 5.61 -3.86 5.01
C SER A 76 6.07 -3.36 6.37
N MET A 77 5.71 -2.12 6.69
CA MET A 77 5.90 -1.51 8.01
C MET A 77 4.58 -0.93 8.48
N GLU A 78 4.35 -0.95 9.78
CA GLU A 78 3.33 -0.14 10.43
C GLU A 78 3.96 0.84 11.41
N ALA A 79 3.38 2.03 11.54
CA ALA A 79 3.81 3.07 12.47
C ALA A 79 2.58 3.72 13.12
N GLU A 80 2.69 4.12 14.37
CA GLU A 80 1.64 4.86 15.09
C GLU A 80 2.27 6.10 15.74
N PHE A 81 1.57 7.23 15.68
CA PHE A 81 2.01 8.48 16.31
C PHE A 81 0.82 9.32 16.78
N ALA A 82 1.07 10.18 17.77
CA ALA A 82 0.10 11.18 18.23
C ALA A 82 0.08 12.38 17.27
N THR A 83 -1.10 12.95 17.04
CA THR A 83 -1.35 14.08 16.14
C THR A 83 -2.49 14.94 16.69
N ASP A 84 -2.66 16.15 16.19
CA ASP A 84 -3.82 17.00 16.47
C ASP A 84 -4.91 16.90 15.38
N GLY A 85 -4.73 16.01 14.42
CA GLY A 85 -5.60 15.80 13.28
C GLY A 85 -5.07 16.41 11.99
N HIS A 86 -4.05 17.28 12.02
CA HIS A 86 -3.48 17.86 10.81
C HIS A 86 -2.01 17.46 10.65
N HIS A 87 -1.71 16.72 9.58
CA HIS A 87 -0.33 16.32 9.34
C HIS A 87 -0.03 16.20 7.86
N ALA A 88 1.26 16.22 7.56
CA ALA A 88 1.77 15.92 6.23
C ALA A 88 2.87 14.87 6.35
N PHE A 89 3.18 14.18 5.26
CA PHE A 89 4.38 13.37 5.20
C PHE A 89 5.22 13.70 3.98
N ARG A 90 6.52 13.43 4.09
CA ARG A 90 7.48 13.44 2.98
C ARG A 90 8.02 12.04 2.83
N ALA A 91 7.95 11.50 1.62
CA ALA A 91 8.52 10.20 1.28
C ALA A 91 9.56 10.34 0.17
N VAL A 92 10.66 9.62 0.31
CA VAL A 92 11.63 9.36 -0.75
C VAL A 92 11.80 7.85 -0.83
N CYS A 93 11.75 7.31 -2.04
CA CYS A 93 12.11 5.92 -2.26
C CYS A 93 12.90 5.70 -3.55
N ASP A 94 13.69 4.62 -3.53
CA ASP A 94 14.57 4.18 -4.61
C ASP A 94 14.44 2.67 -4.83
N GLY A 95 14.90 2.16 -5.98
CA GLY A 95 14.87 0.73 -6.29
C GLY A 95 13.69 0.27 -7.15
N GLY A 96 12.94 1.22 -7.73
CA GLY A 96 11.91 1.00 -8.76
C GLY A 96 10.59 0.43 -8.21
N GLY A 97 9.48 0.60 -8.94
CA GLY A 97 8.13 0.22 -8.51
C GLY A 97 7.37 1.34 -7.79
N THR A 98 6.43 0.97 -6.94
CA THR A 98 5.56 1.92 -6.20
C THR A 98 5.65 1.63 -4.71
N LEU A 99 5.82 2.68 -3.90
CA LEU A 99 5.61 2.66 -2.45
C LEU A 99 4.14 2.94 -2.19
N ARG A 100 3.47 2.09 -1.40
CA ARG A 100 2.08 2.32 -0.98
C ARG A 100 2.05 2.76 0.47
N VAL A 101 1.28 3.80 0.76
CA VAL A 101 1.15 4.38 2.09
C VAL A 101 -0.34 4.52 2.41
N THR A 102 -0.81 3.90 3.50
CA THR A 102 -2.24 3.82 3.84
C THR A 102 -2.46 4.26 5.28
N SER A 103 -3.37 5.20 5.50
CA SER A 103 -3.87 5.53 6.83
C SER A 103 -4.81 4.41 7.27
N LEU A 104 -4.51 3.80 8.41
CA LEU A 104 -5.33 2.75 9.00
C LEU A 104 -6.51 3.34 9.78
N ALA A 105 -6.45 4.62 10.19
CA ALA A 105 -7.56 5.27 10.88
C ALA A 105 -8.64 5.75 9.91
N SER A 106 -8.26 6.32 8.76
CA SER A 106 -9.24 6.80 7.77
C SER A 106 -9.82 5.66 6.90
N GLY A 107 -9.10 4.55 6.77
CA GLY A 107 -9.48 3.46 5.85
C GLY A 107 -9.47 3.88 4.38
N GLU A 108 -8.77 4.98 4.07
CA GLU A 108 -8.67 5.51 2.72
C GLU A 108 -7.89 4.58 1.79
N ARG A 109 -8.02 4.84 0.48
CA ARG A 109 -7.21 4.14 -0.51
C ARG A 109 -5.73 4.50 -0.33
N PRO A 110 -4.82 3.53 -0.50
CA PRO A 110 -3.39 3.78 -0.39
C PRO A 110 -2.95 4.88 -1.36
N ALA A 111 -2.16 5.83 -0.87
CA ALA A 111 -1.37 6.70 -1.71
C ALA A 111 -0.28 5.88 -2.42
N GLN A 112 -0.11 6.13 -3.71
CA GLN A 112 0.83 5.41 -4.56
C GLN A 112 1.95 6.34 -5.01
N ILE A 113 3.16 6.09 -4.53
CA ILE A 113 4.31 6.95 -4.76
C ILE A 113 5.30 6.21 -5.68
N PRO A 114 5.56 6.71 -6.90
CA PRO A 114 6.54 6.09 -7.78
C PRO A 114 7.95 6.24 -7.21
N CYS A 115 8.68 5.13 -7.09
CA CYS A 115 10.03 5.14 -6.52
C CYS A 115 11.08 5.51 -7.54
N ASN A 116 11.33 6.81 -7.66
CA ASN A 116 12.23 7.45 -8.62
C ASN A 116 13.19 8.46 -7.97
N ARG A 117 13.42 8.38 -6.64
CA ARG A 117 14.25 9.30 -5.83
C ARG A 117 13.73 10.74 -5.72
N VAL A 118 12.52 11.00 -6.20
CA VAL A 118 11.86 12.30 -6.03
C VAL A 118 11.18 12.36 -4.67
N VAL A 119 11.33 13.49 -3.97
CA VAL A 119 10.61 13.74 -2.71
C VAL A 119 9.14 13.94 -3.05
N THR A 120 8.27 13.10 -2.50
CA THR A 120 6.81 13.23 -2.64
C THR A 120 6.23 13.65 -1.30
N GLY A 121 5.40 14.70 -1.32
CA GLY A 121 4.69 15.20 -0.13
C GLY A 121 3.19 14.94 -0.24
N LEU A 122 2.55 14.58 0.88
CA LEU A 122 1.08 14.48 0.99
C LEU A 122 0.60 15.10 2.30
N ARG A 123 -0.60 15.69 2.28
CA ARG A 123 -1.26 16.33 3.43
C ARG A 123 -2.52 15.55 3.79
N TYR A 124 -2.80 15.44 5.08
CA TYR A 124 -3.93 14.68 5.63
C TYR A 124 -4.59 15.45 6.77
N VAL A 125 -5.91 15.32 6.84
CA VAL A 125 -6.73 15.82 7.94
C VAL A 125 -7.57 14.66 8.48
N LEU A 126 -7.52 14.46 9.79
CA LEU A 126 -8.19 13.36 10.50
C LEU A 126 -8.90 13.89 11.75
N ASP A 127 -9.95 13.19 12.18
CA ASP A 127 -10.72 13.52 13.39
C ASP A 127 -10.21 12.76 14.64
N THR A 128 -8.96 12.31 14.64
CA THR A 128 -8.34 11.50 15.70
C THR A 128 -7.05 12.13 16.19
N ASP A 129 -6.74 11.94 17.48
CA ASP A 129 -5.51 12.38 18.13
C ASP A 129 -4.37 11.35 18.03
N VAL A 130 -4.68 10.17 17.50
CA VAL A 130 -3.73 9.10 17.22
C VAL A 130 -3.94 8.62 15.79
N GLU A 131 -2.85 8.47 15.06
CA GLU A 131 -2.85 7.97 13.70
C GLU A 131 -1.95 6.75 13.56
N ALA A 132 -2.41 5.76 12.80
CA ALA A 132 -1.65 4.56 12.47
C ALA A 132 -1.56 4.39 10.95
N TRP A 133 -0.35 4.18 10.44
CA TRP A 133 -0.06 4.00 9.02
C TRP A 133 0.48 2.62 8.72
N SER A 134 0.17 2.11 7.53
CA SER A 134 0.90 1.02 6.90
C SER A 134 1.64 1.51 5.67
N LEU A 135 2.82 0.96 5.45
CA LEU A 135 3.67 1.19 4.30
C LEU A 135 3.96 -0.16 3.65
N GLU A 136 3.83 -0.26 2.34
CA GLU A 136 4.20 -1.44 1.56
C GLU A 136 5.23 -1.06 0.49
N ALA A 137 6.37 -1.75 0.54
CA ALA A 137 7.47 -1.58 -0.39
C ALA A 137 7.86 -2.90 -1.05
N SER A 138 8.29 -2.83 -2.31
CA SER A 138 8.88 -3.98 -3.00
C SER A 138 10.18 -4.41 -2.30
N PRO A 139 10.55 -5.71 -2.28
CA PRO A 139 11.64 -6.23 -1.45
C PRO A 139 13.01 -5.55 -1.61
N ALA A 140 13.29 -4.99 -2.79
CA ALA A 140 14.55 -4.31 -3.09
C ALA A 140 14.50 -2.78 -2.92
N GLN A 141 13.31 -2.21 -2.68
CA GLN A 141 13.13 -0.77 -2.56
C GLN A 141 13.69 -0.25 -1.25
N GLU A 142 14.41 0.86 -1.31
CA GLU A 142 14.80 1.64 -0.14
C GLU A 142 13.83 2.81 0.01
N TRP A 143 13.46 3.15 1.24
CA TRP A 143 12.50 4.22 1.49
C TRP A 143 12.82 4.96 2.79
N SER A 144 12.41 6.22 2.84
CA SER A 144 12.43 7.08 4.01
C SER A 144 11.15 7.91 4.01
N ILE A 145 10.48 7.99 5.15
CA ILE A 145 9.26 8.77 5.36
C ILE A 145 9.38 9.58 6.65
N VAL A 146 8.96 10.83 6.59
CA VAL A 146 8.90 11.73 7.75
C VAL A 146 7.50 12.31 7.81
N TRP A 147 6.81 12.09 8.93
CA TRP A 147 5.53 12.72 9.24
C TRP A 147 5.79 13.99 10.03
N VAL A 148 5.14 15.07 9.63
CA VAL A 148 5.25 16.38 10.25
C VAL A 148 3.87 16.90 10.57
N ASP A 149 3.79 17.64 11.65
CA ASP A 149 2.68 18.53 11.94
C ASP A 149 2.57 19.56 10.81
N TRP A 150 1.35 19.89 10.42
CA TRP A 150 1.07 20.81 9.32
C TRP A 150 -0.11 21.69 9.70
N ASP A 151 0.10 23.01 9.76
CA ASP A 151 -1.01 23.96 9.91
C ASP A 151 -1.62 24.27 8.53
N PRO A 152 -2.89 23.92 8.28
CA PRO A 152 -3.59 24.27 7.04
C PRO A 152 -3.72 25.78 6.81
N ARG A 153 -3.50 26.61 7.83
CA ARG A 153 -3.57 28.08 7.73
C ARG A 153 -2.31 28.73 7.15
N GLU A 154 -1.20 28.00 7.11
CA GLU A 154 0.10 28.52 6.66
C GLU A 154 0.46 28.09 5.23
N GLY A 155 -0.42 27.33 4.55
CA GLY A 155 -0.12 26.63 3.29
C GLY A 155 -0.79 27.14 2.03
#